data_AF-A0A1E3BMW6-F1
#
_entry.id   AF-A0A1E3BMW6-F1
#
_cell.length_a   1.000
_cell.length_b   1.000
_cell.length_c   1.000
_cell.angle_alpha   90.00
_cell.angle_beta   90.00
_cell.angle_gamma   90.00
#
_symmetry.space_group_name_H-M   'P 1'
#
loop_
_entity.id
_entity.type
_entity.pdbx_description
1 polymer ?
#
loop_
_entity_poly.entity_id
_entity_poly.type
_entity_poly.pdbx_seq_one_letter_code
_entity_poly.pdbx_strand_id
1 'polypeptide(L)'
;MDPSLIRSSIPCPHITIPDQYHTCEHSHHSSYSATDLPPILFALEQKQIGYLSEVEDLIENGNKVLDWEGKPIRDFSFLPRYISIDVPGWLLEYWSRTDSRLTYKDIRARMTAPVLKERTSENTLNMRREREARGPLTLSCWNRRRNPLTRMEVGRVEHRSVDEISYNTTMKVLYNSLGRPVALRKRGLIRTENGLVYTTRNQPIYALNTFLKPGEKSHTLGPRLRETFSLYNRLAAKARELNCRSWQLLPADELPKHWSESKELKEVKSVAKHTFAWYKEGGRAVEDSPAAEAALVRQIELGQIQVNQG
;
A
#
# COMPACT_ATOMS: atom_id res chain seq x y z
N MET A 1 1.34 11.82 -23.10
CA MET A 1 2.64 11.19 -23.34
C MET A 1 2.42 9.70 -23.32
N ASP A 2 2.73 9.04 -24.43
CA ASP A 2 2.62 7.60 -24.59
C ASP A 2 3.68 6.90 -23.69
N PRO A 3 3.29 6.07 -22.72
CA PRO A 3 4.23 5.35 -21.86
C PRO A 3 5.13 4.35 -22.60
N SER A 4 4.85 4.06 -23.88
CA SER A 4 5.58 3.07 -24.67
C SER A 4 6.84 3.60 -25.37
N LEU A 5 7.09 4.92 -25.36
CA LEU A 5 8.13 5.54 -26.21
C LEU A 5 9.36 6.13 -25.50
N ILE A 6 9.64 5.71 -24.27
CA ILE A 6 10.99 5.89 -23.69
C ILE A 6 11.42 4.55 -23.07
N ARG A 7 11.85 3.59 -23.91
CA ARG A 7 12.83 2.60 -23.46
C ARG A 7 14.15 3.34 -23.27
N SER A 8 14.29 4.12 -22.20
CA SER A 8 15.61 4.57 -21.76
C SER A 8 16.30 3.34 -21.17
N SER A 9 16.86 2.52 -22.05
CA SER A 9 17.90 1.56 -21.71
C SER A 9 19.15 2.37 -21.36
N ILE A 10 19.13 3.02 -20.20
CA ILE A 10 20.39 3.30 -19.53
C ILE A 10 20.69 1.97 -18.84
N PRO A 11 21.56 1.11 -19.41
CA PRO A 11 21.98 -0.09 -18.71
C PRO A 11 22.49 0.34 -17.34
N CYS A 12 22.03 -0.33 -16.28
CA CYS A 12 22.51 -0.01 -14.94
C CYS A 12 24.05 -0.11 -14.99
N PRO A 13 24.81 0.93 -14.61
CA PRO A 13 26.26 1.03 -14.90
C PRO A 13 27.13 0.01 -14.14
N HIS A 14 26.49 -0.90 -13.43
CA HIS A 14 27.10 -1.89 -12.58
C HIS A 14 27.56 -3.09 -13.41
N ILE A 15 28.87 -3.29 -13.44
CA ILE A 15 29.52 -4.49 -14.02
C ILE A 15 29.40 -5.67 -13.05
N THR A 16 29.21 -5.39 -11.75
CA THR A 16 29.03 -6.38 -10.67
C THR A 16 27.78 -6.06 -9.86
N ILE A 17 27.18 -7.07 -9.20
CA ILE A 17 26.04 -6.85 -8.29
C ILE A 17 26.46 -5.84 -7.20
N PRO A 18 25.71 -4.73 -7.01
CA PRO A 18 26.05 -3.72 -6.01
C PRO A 18 25.72 -4.18 -4.59
N ASP A 19 26.10 -3.37 -3.60
CA ASP A 19 25.79 -3.63 -2.20
C ASP A 19 24.28 -3.70 -1.92
N GLN A 20 23.90 -4.26 -0.77
CA GLN A 20 22.49 -4.52 -0.43
C GLN A 20 21.66 -3.26 -0.15
N TYR A 21 22.31 -2.12 0.06
CA TYR A 21 21.65 -0.85 0.32
C TYR A 21 21.56 0.04 -0.93
N HIS A 22 22.08 -0.45 -2.06
CA HIS A 22 22.06 0.25 -3.33
C HIS A 22 20.75 0.04 -4.11
N THR A 23 20.17 1.13 -4.61
CA THR A 23 19.13 1.09 -5.65
C THR A 23 19.69 1.78 -6.89
N CYS A 24 19.69 1.11 -8.06
CA CYS A 24 20.17 1.76 -9.29
C CYS A 24 19.38 3.04 -9.54
N GLU A 25 20.06 4.07 -10.05
CA GLU A 25 19.38 5.24 -10.59
C GLU A 25 18.50 4.82 -11.78
N HIS A 26 17.34 5.48 -11.93
CA HIS A 26 16.43 5.23 -13.04
C HIS A 26 15.70 6.52 -13.43
N SER A 27 15.67 6.82 -14.73
CA SER A 27 15.11 8.08 -15.30
C SER A 27 13.68 8.37 -14.88
N HIS A 28 12.86 7.33 -14.68
CA HIS A 28 11.47 7.47 -14.25
C HIS A 28 11.29 8.08 -12.86
N HIS A 29 12.29 7.98 -11.98
CA HIS A 29 12.14 8.46 -10.60
C HIS A 29 13.38 9.13 -10.00
N SER A 30 14.48 9.26 -10.72
CA SER A 30 15.70 9.91 -10.23
C SER A 30 15.50 11.42 -9.95
N SER A 31 14.52 12.05 -10.59
CA SER A 31 14.15 13.44 -10.31
C SER A 31 13.32 13.64 -9.04
N TYR A 32 12.81 12.57 -8.43
CA TYR A 32 11.96 12.64 -7.24
C TYR A 32 12.73 12.35 -5.96
N SER A 33 12.22 12.87 -4.85
CA SER A 33 12.77 12.67 -3.51
C SER A 33 11.67 12.65 -2.46
N ALA A 34 12.01 12.37 -1.19
CA ALA A 34 11.05 12.44 -0.09
C ALA A 34 10.42 13.84 0.06
N THR A 35 11.16 14.90 -0.27
CA THR A 35 10.70 16.29 -0.24
C THR A 35 10.04 16.75 -1.53
N ASP A 36 10.25 16.02 -2.63
CA ASP A 36 9.64 16.28 -3.95
C ASP A 36 9.03 14.99 -4.53
N LEU A 37 7.83 14.66 -4.04
CA LEU A 37 7.16 13.40 -4.33
C LEU A 37 6.53 13.31 -5.74
N PRO A 38 6.54 12.16 -6.42
CA PRO A 38 5.93 12.06 -7.75
C PRO A 38 4.41 12.38 -7.72
N PRO A 39 3.89 13.20 -8.67
CA PRO A 39 2.48 13.60 -8.67
C PRO A 39 1.48 12.44 -8.64
N ILE A 40 1.81 11.30 -9.26
CA ILE A 40 0.95 10.10 -9.30
C ILE A 40 0.60 9.57 -7.90
N LEU A 41 1.43 9.84 -6.88
CA LEU A 41 1.11 9.46 -5.50
C LEU A 41 -0.17 10.14 -5.02
N PHE A 42 -0.49 11.32 -5.54
CA PHE A 42 -1.62 12.12 -5.08
C PHE A 42 -2.91 11.90 -5.85
N ALA A 43 -2.95 10.95 -6.79
CA ALA A 43 -4.21 10.57 -7.41
C ALA A 43 -5.05 9.70 -6.46
N LEU A 44 -6.32 10.02 -6.26
CA LEU A 44 -7.22 9.21 -5.42
C LEU A 44 -7.46 7.84 -6.05
N GLU A 45 -7.83 7.83 -7.33
CA GLU A 45 -8.01 6.64 -8.12
C GLU A 45 -7.05 6.62 -9.31
N GLN A 46 -6.61 5.41 -9.66
CA GLN A 46 -5.83 5.17 -10.86
C GLN A 46 -6.65 5.61 -12.08
N LYS A 47 -6.06 6.42 -12.96
CA LYS A 47 -6.63 6.61 -14.31
C LYS A 47 -6.80 5.22 -14.91
N GLN A 48 -7.98 4.88 -15.43
CA GLN A 48 -8.19 3.59 -16.07
C GLN A 48 -7.14 3.44 -17.20
N ILE A 49 -6.12 2.64 -16.92
CA ILE A 49 -5.19 2.19 -17.94
C ILE A 49 -5.97 1.10 -18.68
N GLY A 50 -5.98 1.18 -20.02
CA GLY A 50 -6.68 0.22 -20.86
C GLY A 50 -6.14 -1.19 -20.70
N TYR A 51 -6.39 -2.06 -21.68
CA TYR A 51 -5.76 -3.37 -21.69
C TYR A 51 -4.24 -3.20 -21.67
N LEU A 52 -3.60 -3.71 -20.61
CA LEU A 52 -2.16 -3.83 -20.52
C LEU A 52 -1.81 -5.22 -21.05
N SER A 53 -0.85 -5.28 -21.97
CA SER A 53 -0.27 -6.53 -22.46
C SER A 53 0.31 -7.37 -21.30
N GLU A 54 0.81 -8.57 -21.56
CA GLU A 54 1.61 -9.26 -20.56
C GLU A 54 2.91 -8.49 -20.25
N VAL A 55 3.48 -8.69 -19.06
CA VAL A 55 4.81 -8.15 -18.75
C VAL A 55 5.82 -9.18 -19.23
N GLU A 56 6.69 -8.79 -20.16
CA GLU A 56 7.75 -9.67 -20.69
C GLU A 56 8.82 -9.95 -19.63
N ASP A 57 9.67 -10.94 -19.89
CA ASP A 57 10.86 -11.21 -19.07
C ASP A 57 11.98 -10.21 -19.40
N LEU A 58 12.76 -9.84 -18.39
CA LEU A 58 13.94 -9.00 -18.53
C LEU A 58 15.03 -9.74 -19.29
N ILE A 59 15.51 -9.13 -20.37
CA ILE A 59 16.58 -9.67 -21.22
C ILE A 59 17.82 -8.79 -21.08
N GLU A 60 18.96 -9.38 -20.70
CA GLU A 60 20.28 -8.75 -20.69
C GLU A 60 21.24 -9.61 -21.52
N ASN A 61 21.97 -8.99 -22.44
CA ASN A 61 22.92 -9.67 -23.34
C ASN A 61 22.31 -10.89 -24.06
N GLY A 62 21.06 -10.77 -24.51
CA GLY A 62 20.34 -11.83 -25.22
C GLY A 62 19.82 -12.97 -24.34
N ASN A 63 20.02 -12.91 -23.02
CA ASN A 63 19.60 -13.97 -22.08
C ASN A 63 18.56 -13.47 -21.09
N LYS A 64 17.65 -14.36 -20.67
CA LYS A 64 16.73 -14.07 -19.57
C LYS A 64 17.51 -13.85 -18.29
N VAL A 65 17.24 -12.73 -17.64
CA VAL A 65 17.76 -12.45 -16.32
C VAL A 65 16.96 -13.26 -15.31
N LEU A 66 17.66 -14.05 -14.50
CA LEU A 66 17.06 -14.85 -13.45
C LEU A 66 17.22 -14.17 -12.09
N ASP A 67 16.22 -14.36 -11.23
CA ASP A 67 16.33 -14.06 -9.82
C ASP A 67 17.14 -15.14 -9.10
N TRP A 68 17.23 -14.99 -7.78
CA TRP A 68 17.96 -15.90 -6.91
C TRP A 68 17.30 -17.29 -6.76
N GLU A 69 16.02 -17.45 -7.13
CA GLU A 69 15.33 -18.75 -7.22
C GLU A 69 15.52 -19.41 -8.59
N GLY A 70 16.27 -18.77 -9.50
CA GLY A 70 16.41 -19.21 -10.89
C GLY A 70 15.19 -18.90 -11.75
N LYS A 71 14.28 -18.02 -11.30
CA LYS A 71 13.07 -17.63 -12.04
C LYS A 71 13.32 -16.38 -12.87
N PRO A 72 12.77 -16.28 -14.10
CA PRO A 72 12.87 -15.06 -14.89
C PRO A 72 12.32 -13.83 -14.15
N ILE A 73 13.09 -12.74 -14.18
CA ILE A 73 12.66 -11.45 -13.65
C ILE A 73 11.76 -10.78 -14.68
N ARG A 74 10.59 -10.28 -14.27
CA ARG A 74 9.70 -9.51 -15.16
C ARG A 74 10.24 -8.12 -15.46
N ASP A 75 10.11 -7.68 -16.71
CA ASP A 75 10.62 -6.40 -17.22
C ASP A 75 9.61 -5.27 -17.03
N PHE A 76 9.71 -4.58 -15.91
CA PHE A 76 9.04 -3.31 -15.72
C PHE A 76 9.99 -2.18 -16.11
N SER A 77 9.69 -1.48 -17.20
CA SER A 77 10.54 -0.43 -17.77
C SER A 77 10.84 0.76 -16.85
N PHE A 78 10.13 0.88 -15.72
CA PHE A 78 10.31 1.93 -14.72
C PHE A 78 11.02 1.45 -13.45
N LEU A 79 11.31 0.14 -13.34
CA LEU A 79 12.01 -0.42 -12.20
C LEU A 79 13.52 -0.45 -12.44
N PRO A 80 14.33 -0.06 -11.46
CA PRO A 80 15.77 -0.23 -11.53
C PRO A 80 16.15 -1.71 -11.56
N ARG A 81 17.35 -2.01 -12.10
CA ARG A 81 17.87 -3.38 -12.19
C ARG A 81 18.14 -4.00 -10.81
N TYR A 82 18.68 -3.20 -9.89
CA TYR A 82 18.98 -3.57 -8.51
C TYR A 82 18.26 -2.64 -7.55
N ILE A 83 17.67 -3.21 -6.50
CA ILE A 83 16.87 -2.51 -5.49
C ILE A 83 17.44 -2.78 -4.11
N SER A 84 17.55 -1.73 -3.31
CA SER A 84 17.99 -1.82 -1.92
C SER A 84 17.00 -2.65 -1.09
N ILE A 85 17.51 -3.45 -0.16
CA ILE A 85 16.66 -4.07 0.88
C ILE A 85 15.95 -3.01 1.74
N ASP A 86 16.49 -1.80 1.81
CA ASP A 86 15.96 -0.67 2.58
C ASP A 86 15.33 0.42 1.71
N VAL A 87 14.63 0.02 0.63
CA VAL A 87 13.95 0.98 -0.25
C VAL A 87 12.90 1.82 0.49
N PRO A 88 12.85 3.16 0.28
CA PRO A 88 11.86 4.05 0.92
C PRO A 88 10.41 3.72 0.53
N GLY A 89 9.49 3.87 1.48
CA GLY A 89 8.08 3.51 1.27
C GLY A 89 7.36 4.37 0.22
N TRP A 90 7.76 5.63 0.02
CA TRP A 90 7.18 6.48 -1.04
C TRP A 90 7.54 5.98 -2.44
N LEU A 91 8.75 5.42 -2.61
CA LEU A 91 9.22 4.87 -3.88
C LEU A 91 8.52 3.55 -4.19
N LEU A 92 8.33 2.70 -3.16
CA LEU A 92 7.48 1.50 -3.26
C LEU A 92 6.05 1.82 -3.71
N GLU A 93 5.45 2.87 -3.14
CA GLU A 93 4.10 3.31 -3.54
C GLU A 93 4.09 3.89 -4.95
N TYR A 94 5.13 4.65 -5.32
CA TYR A 94 5.26 5.19 -6.68
C TYR A 94 5.27 4.07 -7.71
N TRP A 95 6.16 3.08 -7.58
CA TRP A 95 6.24 1.94 -8.49
C TRP A 95 4.92 1.17 -8.57
N SER A 96 4.26 0.95 -7.43
CA SER A 96 2.97 0.26 -7.37
C SER A 96 1.84 1.02 -8.07
N ARG A 97 1.95 2.34 -8.15
CA ARG A 97 0.99 3.22 -8.83
C ARG A 97 1.31 3.38 -10.32
N THR A 98 2.57 3.28 -10.70
CA THR A 98 2.98 3.33 -12.11
C THR A 98 2.39 2.17 -12.90
N ASP A 99 2.38 0.96 -12.32
CA ASP A 99 1.76 -0.21 -12.95
C ASP A 99 1.12 -1.15 -11.91
N SER A 100 -0.19 -1.37 -12.02
CA SER A 100 -0.95 -2.23 -11.12
C SER A 100 -0.64 -3.73 -11.22
N ARG A 101 0.10 -4.16 -12.26
CA ARG A 101 0.57 -5.55 -12.42
C ARG A 101 1.80 -5.84 -11.54
N LEU A 102 2.45 -4.81 -11.01
CA LEU A 102 3.61 -4.94 -10.14
C LEU A 102 3.24 -5.56 -8.79
N THR A 103 4.05 -6.50 -8.34
CA THR A 103 3.92 -7.16 -7.03
C THR A 103 5.20 -7.00 -6.22
N TYR A 104 5.13 -7.30 -4.92
CA TYR A 104 6.34 -7.29 -4.09
C TYR A 104 7.35 -8.37 -4.49
N LYS A 105 6.90 -9.44 -5.18
CA LYS A 105 7.81 -10.47 -5.71
C LYS A 105 8.77 -9.88 -6.74
N ASP A 106 8.27 -9.00 -7.61
CA ASP A 106 9.10 -8.37 -8.65
C ASP A 106 10.14 -7.42 -8.05
N ILE A 107 9.76 -6.72 -6.97
CA ILE A 107 10.67 -5.85 -6.22
C ILE A 107 11.74 -6.69 -5.52
N ARG A 108 11.33 -7.78 -4.85
CA ARG A 108 12.25 -8.70 -4.16
C ARG A 108 13.18 -9.45 -5.11
N ALA A 109 12.71 -9.80 -6.31
CA ALA A 109 13.53 -10.44 -7.34
C ALA A 109 14.74 -9.58 -7.75
N ARG A 110 14.64 -8.25 -7.58
CA ARG A 110 15.68 -7.26 -7.87
C ARG A 110 16.48 -6.86 -6.62
N MET A 111 16.18 -7.39 -5.44
CA MET A 111 16.90 -7.05 -4.21
C MET A 111 18.27 -7.72 -4.11
N THR A 112 19.30 -6.92 -3.90
CA THR A 112 20.66 -7.38 -3.64
C THR A 112 20.78 -7.70 -2.15
N ALA A 113 21.11 -8.94 -1.80
CA ALA A 113 21.46 -9.32 -0.44
C ALA A 113 22.37 -10.56 -0.52
N PRO A 114 23.46 -10.63 0.25
CA PRO A 114 24.34 -11.80 0.26
C PRO A 114 23.60 -13.05 0.73
N VAL A 115 22.72 -12.91 1.73
CA VAL A 115 21.93 -14.02 2.26
C VAL A 115 20.45 -13.80 1.98
N LEU A 116 19.77 -14.84 1.51
CA LEU A 116 18.34 -14.78 1.18
C LEU A 116 17.47 -14.23 2.33
N LYS A 117 17.75 -14.66 3.56
CA LYS A 117 17.00 -14.26 4.76
C LYS A 117 17.12 -12.77 5.09
N GLU A 118 18.13 -12.09 4.55
CA GLU A 118 18.37 -10.65 4.75
C GLU A 118 17.55 -9.81 3.77
N ARG A 119 17.01 -10.41 2.69
CA ARG A 119 16.09 -9.71 1.80
C ARG A 119 14.81 -9.36 2.54
N THR A 120 14.40 -8.11 2.41
CA THR A 120 13.19 -7.62 3.03
C THR A 120 11.96 -8.40 2.57
N SER A 121 11.16 -8.86 3.54
CA SER A 121 9.95 -9.64 3.28
C SER A 121 8.86 -8.80 2.61
N GLU A 122 7.96 -9.44 1.86
CA GLU A 122 6.83 -8.75 1.21
C GLU A 122 5.95 -8.01 2.24
N ASN A 123 5.74 -8.62 3.40
CA ASN A 123 4.98 -7.99 4.49
C ASN A 123 5.71 -6.75 5.03
N THR A 124 7.04 -6.81 5.20
CA THR A 124 7.84 -5.67 5.64
C THR A 124 7.77 -4.53 4.62
N LEU A 125 7.89 -4.81 3.32
CA LEU A 125 7.70 -3.80 2.26
C LEU A 125 6.30 -3.18 2.31
N ASN A 126 5.27 -4.01 2.53
CA ASN A 126 3.92 -3.52 2.67
C ASN A 126 3.73 -2.61 3.89
N MET A 127 4.23 -3.03 5.06
CA MET A 127 4.14 -2.22 6.27
C MET A 127 4.96 -0.93 6.15
N ARG A 128 6.10 -0.95 5.47
CA ARG A 128 6.89 0.25 5.17
C ARG A 128 6.10 1.22 4.29
N ARG A 129 5.51 0.72 3.20
CA ARG A 129 4.64 1.53 2.32
C ARG A 129 3.45 2.14 3.06
N GLU A 130 2.85 1.40 3.99
CA GLU A 130 1.79 1.93 4.85
C GLU A 130 2.29 3.05 5.78
N ARG A 131 3.43 2.85 6.45
CA ARG A 131 3.97 3.79 7.45
C ARG A 131 4.59 5.04 6.85
N GLU A 132 5.27 4.91 5.72
CA GLU A 132 6.09 5.99 5.17
C GLU A 132 5.44 6.72 4.00
N ALA A 133 4.41 6.15 3.39
CA ALA A 133 3.69 6.79 2.29
C ALA A 133 2.20 6.89 2.56
N ARG A 134 1.49 5.76 2.66
CA ARG A 134 0.02 5.76 2.63
C ARG A 134 -0.63 6.38 3.87
N GLY A 135 -0.08 6.13 5.05
CA GLY A 135 -0.55 6.75 6.30
C GLY A 135 -0.37 8.27 6.24
N PRO A 136 0.89 8.76 6.15
CA PRO A 136 1.17 10.20 6.15
C PRO A 136 0.50 10.98 4.99
N LEU A 137 0.42 10.38 3.80
CA LEU A 137 -0.20 10.99 2.63
C LEU A 137 -1.69 10.65 2.51
N THR A 138 -2.25 9.88 3.44
CA THR A 138 -3.66 9.43 3.48
C THR A 138 -4.11 8.74 2.19
N LEU A 139 -3.24 7.94 1.58
CA LEU A 139 -3.46 7.32 0.27
C LEU A 139 -4.19 5.98 0.39
N SER A 140 -5.27 5.80 -0.37
CA SER A 140 -5.92 4.50 -0.49
C SER A 140 -5.12 3.55 -1.39
N CYS A 141 -5.20 2.25 -1.11
CA CYS A 141 -4.56 1.23 -1.93
C CYS A 141 -5.31 1.07 -3.27
N TRP A 142 -4.61 1.12 -4.40
CA TRP A 142 -5.22 0.92 -5.73
C TRP A 142 -5.52 -0.53 -6.08
N ASN A 143 -4.97 -1.50 -5.33
CA ASN A 143 -5.19 -2.91 -5.64
C ASN A 143 -6.65 -3.32 -5.43
N ARG A 144 -7.32 -3.63 -6.55
CA ARG A 144 -8.76 -3.97 -6.68
C ARG A 144 -9.19 -5.26 -5.96
N ARG A 145 -8.27 -6.02 -5.37
CA ARG A 145 -8.54 -7.39 -4.87
C ARG A 145 -9.01 -7.46 -3.41
N ARG A 146 -9.12 -6.34 -2.70
CA ARG A 146 -9.53 -6.36 -1.28
C ARG A 146 -11.02 -6.15 -1.16
N ASN A 147 -11.78 -7.23 -1.16
CA ASN A 147 -13.12 -7.24 -0.58
C ASN A 147 -13.09 -8.08 0.69
N PRO A 148 -13.76 -7.66 1.77
CA PRO A 148 -14.61 -6.46 1.93
C PRO A 148 -13.84 -5.14 2.20
N LEU A 149 -14.55 -4.00 2.26
CA LEU A 149 -14.02 -2.67 2.64
C LEU A 149 -13.38 -2.69 4.02
N THR A 150 -12.20 -2.10 4.19
CA THR A 150 -11.50 -2.03 5.48
C THR A 150 -11.79 -0.73 6.24
N ARG A 151 -11.71 -0.78 7.57
CA ARG A 151 -11.81 0.40 8.45
C ARG A 151 -10.82 1.50 8.06
N MET A 152 -9.62 1.11 7.63
CA MET A 152 -8.56 2.03 7.21
C MET A 152 -8.90 2.79 5.92
N GLU A 153 -9.55 2.14 4.95
CA GLU A 153 -10.03 2.81 3.73
C GLU A 153 -11.07 3.88 4.06
N VAL A 154 -12.00 3.60 4.98
CA VAL A 154 -13.02 4.56 5.41
C VAL A 154 -12.39 5.76 6.13
N GLY A 155 -11.41 5.54 7.03
CA GLY A 155 -10.70 6.64 7.69
C GLY A 155 -9.91 7.54 6.73
N ARG A 156 -9.48 7.03 5.57
CA ARG A 156 -8.77 7.83 4.55
C ARG A 156 -9.68 8.77 3.78
N VAL A 157 -10.97 8.44 3.63
CA VAL A 157 -11.93 9.29 2.92
C VAL A 157 -12.61 10.33 3.82
N GLU A 158 -12.61 10.11 5.14
CA GLU A 158 -13.18 11.02 6.15
C GLU A 158 -12.68 12.47 6.01
N HIS A 159 -11.42 12.64 5.63
CA HIS A 159 -10.75 13.94 5.55
C HIS A 159 -10.70 14.50 4.12
N ARG A 160 -11.65 14.15 3.26
CA ARG A 160 -11.67 14.61 1.86
C ARG A 160 -12.68 15.71 1.63
N SER A 161 -12.23 16.80 1.02
CA SER A 161 -13.15 17.83 0.53
C SER A 161 -13.83 17.41 -0.76
N VAL A 162 -14.97 18.03 -1.06
CA VAL A 162 -15.68 17.84 -2.34
C VAL A 162 -14.75 18.16 -3.51
N ASP A 163 -13.95 19.23 -3.43
CA ASP A 163 -13.02 19.60 -4.50
C ASP A 163 -11.88 18.60 -4.66
N GLU A 164 -11.33 18.07 -3.56
CA GLU A 164 -10.31 17.00 -3.62
C GLU A 164 -10.86 15.77 -4.36
N ILE A 165 -12.12 15.42 -4.12
CA ILE A 165 -12.81 14.34 -4.82
C ILE A 165 -13.02 14.69 -6.29
N SER A 166 -13.56 15.88 -6.58
CA SER A 166 -13.84 16.37 -7.93
C SER A 166 -12.59 16.50 -8.80
N TYR A 167 -11.42 16.72 -8.21
CA TYR A 167 -10.15 16.77 -8.94
C TYR A 167 -9.32 15.48 -8.82
N ASN A 168 -9.92 14.38 -8.36
CA ASN A 168 -9.27 13.06 -8.21
C ASN A 168 -7.95 13.13 -7.42
N THR A 169 -7.90 13.92 -6.34
CA THR A 169 -6.62 14.27 -5.71
C THR A 169 -6.60 14.20 -4.18
N THR A 170 -5.43 13.89 -3.66
CA THR A 170 -5.05 14.13 -2.25
C THR A 170 -4.12 15.34 -2.12
N MET A 171 -3.92 16.14 -3.17
CA MET A 171 -3.24 17.44 -3.04
C MET A 171 -4.13 18.46 -2.33
N LYS A 172 -3.53 19.50 -1.74
CA LYS A 172 -4.33 20.59 -1.17
C LYS A 172 -4.91 21.44 -2.29
N VAL A 173 -6.24 21.58 -2.34
CA VAL A 173 -6.89 22.52 -3.27
C VAL A 173 -6.65 23.95 -2.76
N LEU A 174 -6.18 24.82 -3.64
CA LEU A 174 -6.01 26.24 -3.39
C LEU A 174 -7.21 27.00 -3.94
N TYR A 175 -7.64 28.01 -3.20
CA TYR A 175 -8.80 28.83 -3.52
C TYR A 175 -8.38 30.29 -3.70
N ASN A 176 -9.08 31.02 -4.57
CA ASN A 176 -8.95 32.47 -4.65
C ASN A 176 -9.79 33.18 -3.57
N SER A 177 -9.75 34.52 -3.55
CA SER A 177 -10.53 35.34 -2.61
C SER A 177 -12.05 35.18 -2.72
N LEU A 178 -12.54 34.64 -3.84
CA LEU A 178 -13.97 34.34 -4.07
C LEU A 178 -14.34 32.90 -3.67
N GLY A 179 -13.42 32.15 -3.04
CA GLY A 179 -13.66 30.76 -2.64
C GLY A 179 -13.71 29.77 -3.80
N ARG A 180 -13.21 30.14 -5.00
CA ARG A 180 -13.18 29.22 -6.16
C ARG A 180 -11.85 28.47 -6.23
N PRO A 181 -11.86 27.15 -6.52
CA PRO A 181 -10.63 26.39 -6.76
C PRO A 181 -9.83 27.01 -7.92
N VAL A 182 -8.52 27.13 -7.75
CA VAL A 182 -7.62 27.68 -8.78
C VAL A 182 -6.44 26.78 -9.10
N ALA A 183 -5.95 26.00 -8.13
CA ALA A 183 -4.81 25.13 -8.34
C ALA A 183 -4.69 24.04 -7.27
N LEU A 184 -3.81 23.07 -7.52
CA LEU A 184 -3.47 22.00 -6.59
C LEU A 184 -2.07 22.25 -6.03
N ARG A 185 -1.90 22.15 -4.71
CA ARG A 185 -0.58 22.21 -4.09
C ARG A 185 -0.15 20.81 -3.66
N LYS A 186 0.99 20.39 -4.19
CA LYS A 186 1.62 19.13 -3.86
C LYS A 186 1.99 19.06 -2.38
N ARG A 187 2.08 17.83 -1.88
CA ARG A 187 2.53 17.55 -0.51
C ARG A 187 3.91 16.89 -0.56
N GLY A 188 4.79 17.22 0.37
CA GLY A 188 6.07 16.53 0.59
C GLY A 188 6.03 15.75 1.90
N LEU A 189 7.02 14.87 2.13
CA LEU A 189 7.23 14.21 3.42
C LEU A 189 8.44 14.81 4.13
N ILE A 190 8.28 15.14 5.40
CA ILE A 190 9.35 15.59 6.29
C ILE A 190 9.39 14.64 7.49
N ARG A 191 10.59 14.22 7.88
CA ARG A 191 10.80 13.49 9.13
C ARG A 191 10.89 14.46 10.29
N THR A 192 10.09 14.22 11.32
CA THR A 192 10.10 14.91 12.61
C THR A 192 10.47 13.93 13.72
N GLU A 193 10.65 14.43 14.94
CA GLU A 193 10.84 13.62 16.14
C GLU A 193 9.69 12.62 16.35
N ASN A 194 8.46 13.01 15.99
CA ASN A 194 7.25 12.21 16.12
C ASN A 194 6.96 11.33 14.89
N GLY A 195 7.91 11.24 13.95
CA GLY A 195 7.79 10.45 12.72
C GLY A 195 7.60 11.29 11.45
N LEU A 196 7.15 10.64 10.37
CA LEU A 196 6.94 11.29 9.07
C LEU A 196 5.63 12.08 9.06
N VAL A 197 5.73 13.36 8.74
CA VAL A 197 4.59 14.27 8.55
C VAL A 197 4.59 14.82 7.13
N TYR A 198 3.42 15.20 6.65
CA TYR A 198 3.32 15.86 5.36
C TYR A 198 3.55 17.37 5.50
N THR A 199 4.07 18.00 4.44
CA THR A 199 4.21 19.46 4.33
C THR A 199 3.62 19.94 3.01
N THR A 200 3.13 21.18 3.00
CA THR A 200 2.76 21.89 1.75
C THR A 200 3.62 23.14 1.53
N ARG A 201 4.57 23.42 2.42
CA ARG A 201 5.39 24.63 2.36
C ARG A 201 6.38 24.52 1.19
N ASN A 202 6.42 25.57 0.36
CA ASN A 202 7.29 25.67 -0.82
C ASN A 202 7.15 24.50 -1.80
N GLN A 203 5.98 23.85 -1.81
CA GLN A 203 5.71 22.74 -2.72
C GLN A 203 5.18 23.26 -4.07
N PRO A 204 5.52 22.59 -5.19
CA PRO A 204 5.03 22.97 -6.51
C PRO A 204 3.50 22.99 -6.60
N ILE A 205 3.01 23.87 -7.48
CA ILE A 205 1.60 24.04 -7.79
C ILE A 205 1.30 23.39 -9.15
N TYR A 206 0.17 22.71 -9.24
CA TYR A 206 -0.30 21.99 -10.40
C TYR A 206 -1.68 22.50 -10.83
N ALA A 207 -2.02 22.32 -12.11
CA ALA A 207 -3.35 22.65 -12.62
C ALA A 207 -4.43 21.75 -12.01
N LEU A 208 -5.65 22.27 -11.87
CA LEU A 208 -6.79 21.51 -11.30
C LEU A 208 -7.09 20.21 -12.06
N ASN A 209 -6.86 20.20 -13.38
CA ASN A 209 -7.12 19.06 -14.24
C ASN A 209 -5.99 18.01 -14.28
N THR A 210 -4.94 18.13 -13.46
CA THR A 210 -3.75 17.24 -13.47
C THR A 210 -4.14 15.75 -13.42
N PHE A 211 -5.12 15.41 -12.59
CA PHE A 211 -5.55 14.01 -12.38
C PHE A 211 -6.83 13.63 -13.14
N LEU A 212 -7.37 14.54 -13.95
CA LEU A 212 -8.54 14.30 -14.79
C LEU A 212 -8.13 13.73 -16.16
N LYS A 213 -9.10 13.13 -16.88
CA LYS A 213 -8.89 12.78 -18.29
C LYS A 213 -9.02 14.04 -19.18
N PRO A 214 -8.41 14.05 -20.37
CA PRO A 214 -8.62 15.14 -21.32
C PRO A 214 -10.11 15.39 -21.56
N GLY A 215 -10.55 16.65 -21.41
CA GLY A 215 -11.95 17.06 -21.56
C GLY A 215 -12.83 16.90 -20.32
N GLU A 216 -12.38 16.19 -19.27
CA GLU A 216 -13.14 16.08 -18.01
C GLU A 216 -13.02 17.37 -17.18
N LYS A 217 -14.16 17.84 -16.65
CA LYS A 217 -14.24 18.97 -15.71
C LYS A 217 -14.28 18.52 -14.25
N SER A 218 -14.72 17.30 -14.00
CA SER A 218 -14.81 16.68 -12.68
C SER A 218 -14.56 15.18 -12.81
N HIS A 219 -13.91 14.62 -11.79
CA HIS A 219 -13.67 13.20 -11.64
C HIS A 219 -14.98 12.44 -11.45
N THR A 220 -15.09 11.30 -12.14
CA THR A 220 -16.18 10.34 -11.91
C THR A 220 -15.66 9.23 -11.01
N LEU A 221 -16.24 9.11 -9.82
CA LEU A 221 -15.86 8.10 -8.83
C LEU A 221 -16.01 6.68 -9.37
N GLY A 222 -14.92 5.91 -9.28
CA GLY A 222 -14.93 4.48 -9.49
C GLY A 222 -15.78 3.75 -8.43
N PRO A 223 -16.17 2.48 -8.70
CA PRO A 223 -17.09 1.73 -7.83
C PRO A 223 -16.58 1.64 -6.39
N ARG A 224 -15.29 1.34 -6.22
CA ARG A 224 -14.70 1.13 -4.89
C ARG A 224 -14.70 2.41 -4.04
N LEU A 225 -14.27 3.54 -4.62
CA LEU A 225 -14.24 4.79 -3.88
C LEU A 225 -15.66 5.29 -3.57
N ARG A 226 -16.61 5.08 -4.51
CA ARG A 226 -18.04 5.34 -4.28
C ARG A 226 -18.58 4.52 -3.11
N GLU A 227 -18.33 3.21 -3.07
CA GLU A 227 -18.72 2.34 -1.94
C GLU A 227 -18.10 2.81 -0.62
N THR A 228 -16.83 3.23 -0.66
CA THR A 228 -16.11 3.73 0.53
C THR A 228 -16.77 5.00 1.08
N PHE A 229 -17.10 5.97 0.22
CA PHE A 229 -17.80 7.19 0.61
C PHE A 229 -19.21 6.91 1.11
N SER A 230 -19.95 6.02 0.45
CA SER A 230 -21.30 5.62 0.91
C SER A 230 -21.25 4.99 2.30
N LEU A 231 -20.27 4.12 2.56
CA LEU A 231 -20.06 3.53 3.88
C LEU A 231 -19.68 4.61 4.92
N TYR A 232 -18.74 5.50 4.60
CA TYR A 232 -18.37 6.61 5.48
C TYR A 232 -19.58 7.47 5.84
N ASN A 233 -20.35 7.92 4.85
CA ASN A 233 -21.51 8.78 5.07
C ASN A 233 -22.57 8.13 5.97
N ARG A 234 -22.82 6.82 5.77
CA ARG A 234 -23.73 6.05 6.61
C ARG A 234 -23.23 5.97 8.05
N LEU A 235 -21.95 5.65 8.26
CA LEU A 235 -21.38 5.58 9.61
C LEU A 235 -21.33 6.96 10.28
N ALA A 236 -21.03 8.03 9.54
CA ALA A 236 -21.05 9.40 10.05
C ALA A 236 -22.48 9.87 10.40
N ALA A 237 -23.49 9.47 9.64
CA ALA A 237 -24.90 9.70 10.00
C ALA A 237 -25.26 8.97 11.30
N LYS A 238 -24.93 7.68 11.40
CA LYS A 238 -25.17 6.90 12.61
C LYS A 238 -24.46 7.46 13.84
N ALA A 239 -23.22 7.93 13.67
CA ALA A 239 -22.48 8.57 14.75
C ALA A 239 -23.20 9.82 15.27
N ARG A 240 -23.79 10.63 14.38
CA ARG A 240 -24.60 11.78 14.78
C ARG A 240 -25.88 11.37 15.49
N GLU A 241 -26.57 10.35 15.00
CA GLU A 241 -27.80 9.80 15.62
C GLU A 241 -27.54 9.29 17.05
N LEU A 242 -26.40 8.63 17.27
CA LEU A 242 -25.99 8.10 18.57
C LEU A 242 -25.14 9.08 19.40
N ASN A 243 -25.07 10.35 19.00
CA ASN A 243 -24.28 11.40 19.66
C ASN A 243 -22.79 11.02 19.92
N CYS A 244 -22.22 10.23 19.01
CA CYS A 244 -20.81 9.85 19.01
C CYS A 244 -19.97 10.92 18.30
N ARG A 245 -18.80 11.26 18.90
CA ARG A 245 -17.89 12.29 18.33
C ARG A 245 -17.27 11.90 16.99
N SER A 246 -17.23 10.61 16.67
CA SER A 246 -16.72 10.09 15.41
C SER A 246 -17.37 8.73 15.13
N TRP A 247 -17.51 8.39 13.86
CA TRP A 247 -17.90 7.06 13.40
C TRP A 247 -16.99 5.95 13.95
N GLN A 248 -15.75 6.30 14.29
CA GLN A 248 -14.78 5.36 14.87
C GLN A 248 -15.18 4.90 16.27
N LEU A 249 -16.03 5.65 16.97
CA LEU A 249 -16.50 5.37 18.32
C LEU A 249 -17.89 4.71 18.35
N LEU A 250 -18.42 4.35 17.18
CA LEU A 250 -19.67 3.60 17.12
C LEU A 250 -19.55 2.26 17.86
N PRO A 251 -20.64 1.81 18.52
CA PRO A 251 -20.75 0.45 19.04
C PRO A 251 -20.42 -0.62 17.98
N ALA A 252 -19.92 -1.77 18.42
CA ALA A 252 -19.42 -2.81 17.50
C ALA A 252 -20.50 -3.40 16.58
N ASP A 253 -21.73 -3.46 17.05
CA ASP A 253 -22.94 -3.89 16.34
C ASP A 253 -23.36 -2.91 15.22
N GLU A 254 -22.96 -1.65 15.33
CA GLU A 254 -23.21 -0.61 14.31
C GLU A 254 -22.10 -0.54 13.25
N LEU A 255 -20.99 -1.24 13.48
CA LEU A 255 -19.88 -1.36 12.53
C LEU A 255 -20.07 -2.58 11.61
N PRO A 256 -19.47 -2.58 10.40
CA PRO A 256 -19.45 -3.78 9.56
C PRO A 256 -18.89 -5.01 10.30
N LYS A 257 -19.64 -6.11 10.32
CA LYS A 257 -19.33 -7.34 11.09
C LYS A 257 -17.92 -7.90 10.82
N HIS A 258 -17.47 -7.84 9.57
CA HIS A 258 -16.13 -8.32 9.20
C HIS A 258 -14.99 -7.46 9.77
N TRP A 259 -15.28 -6.30 10.38
CA TRP A 259 -14.28 -5.50 11.11
C TRP A 259 -14.07 -5.99 12.54
N SER A 260 -15.10 -6.53 13.20
CA SER A 260 -15.01 -7.10 14.56
C SER A 260 -14.43 -8.51 14.55
N GLU A 261 -14.78 -9.33 13.56
CA GLU A 261 -14.20 -10.68 13.36
C GLU A 261 -12.66 -10.65 13.23
N SER A 262 -12.08 -9.56 12.74
CA SER A 262 -10.63 -9.42 12.59
C SER A 262 -9.87 -9.20 13.91
N LYS A 263 -10.56 -8.79 14.98
CA LYS A 263 -9.98 -8.74 16.35
C LYS A 263 -10.09 -10.10 17.02
N GLU A 264 -11.26 -10.73 16.98
CA GLU A 264 -11.49 -12.04 17.60
C GLU A 264 -10.64 -13.14 16.94
N LEU A 265 -10.51 -13.18 15.61
CA LEU A 265 -9.59 -14.12 14.93
C LEU A 265 -8.11 -13.87 15.22
N LYS A 266 -7.72 -12.64 15.61
CA LYS A 266 -6.33 -12.35 16.00
C LYS A 266 -6.06 -12.76 17.44
N GLU A 267 -7.03 -12.61 18.34
CA GLU A 267 -6.94 -13.10 19.72
C GLU A 267 -6.98 -14.63 19.77
N VAL A 268 -7.87 -15.29 19.02
CA VAL A 268 -7.93 -16.76 18.94
C VAL A 268 -6.64 -17.33 18.33
N LYS A 269 -6.06 -16.69 17.30
CA LYS A 269 -4.77 -17.12 16.73
C LYS A 269 -3.58 -16.80 17.64
N SER A 270 -3.64 -15.73 18.44
CA SER A 270 -2.62 -15.38 19.42
C SER A 270 -2.62 -16.34 20.59
N VAL A 271 -3.81 -16.69 21.10
CA VAL A 271 -4.00 -17.67 22.17
C VAL A 271 -3.55 -19.05 21.68
N ALA A 272 -4.00 -19.52 20.51
CA ALA A 272 -3.58 -20.80 19.94
C ALA A 272 -2.05 -20.90 19.76
N LYS A 273 -1.38 -19.79 19.39
CA LYS A 273 0.09 -19.75 19.30
C LYS A 273 0.78 -19.83 20.66
N HIS A 274 0.17 -19.27 21.70
CA HIS A 274 0.71 -19.25 23.06
C HIS A 274 0.48 -20.58 23.79
N THR A 275 -0.67 -21.24 23.61
CA THR A 275 -0.92 -22.58 24.17
C THR A 275 -0.02 -23.64 23.54
N PHE A 276 0.29 -23.53 22.24
CA PHE A 276 1.22 -24.44 21.57
C PHE A 276 2.68 -24.23 22.02
N ALA A 277 3.07 -22.99 22.34
CA ALA A 277 4.40 -22.70 22.89
C ALA A 277 4.55 -23.25 24.32
N TRP A 278 3.51 -23.17 25.14
CA TRP A 278 3.53 -23.66 26.53
C TRP A 278 3.61 -25.19 26.61
N TYR A 279 2.91 -25.92 25.74
CA TYR A 279 2.99 -27.38 25.66
C TYR A 279 4.34 -27.91 25.10
N LYS A 280 5.13 -27.06 24.46
CA LYS A 280 6.47 -27.41 23.96
C LYS A 280 7.55 -27.38 25.06
N GLU A 281 7.30 -26.65 26.15
CA GLU A 281 8.23 -26.48 27.27
C GLU A 281 7.91 -27.41 28.47
N GLY A 282 6.75 -28.05 28.51
CA GLY A 282 6.36 -29.07 29.50
C GLY A 282 6.31 -30.47 28.90
N GLY A 283 7.41 -31.21 28.97
CA GLY A 283 7.66 -32.46 28.25
C GLY A 283 6.51 -33.49 28.26
N ARG A 284 5.90 -33.68 27.09
CA ARG A 284 5.49 -34.97 26.51
C ARG A 284 5.41 -34.79 25.00
N ALA A 285 6.24 -35.49 24.26
CA ALA A 285 6.23 -35.49 22.81
C ALA A 285 4.88 -36.00 22.30
N VAL A 286 4.15 -35.15 21.57
CA VAL A 286 3.05 -35.55 20.70
C VAL A 286 3.50 -35.21 19.28
N GLU A 287 3.39 -36.19 18.38
CA GLU A 287 3.93 -36.17 17.02
C GLU A 287 3.61 -34.88 16.25
N ASP A 288 4.65 -34.30 15.63
CA ASP A 288 4.59 -33.11 14.74
C ASP A 288 3.78 -33.42 13.47
N SER A 289 2.46 -33.41 13.59
CA SER A 289 1.55 -33.51 12.43
C SER A 289 0.61 -32.30 12.37
N PRO A 290 0.47 -31.63 11.22
CA PRO A 290 -0.55 -30.60 10.99
C PRO A 290 -1.99 -31.07 11.31
N ALA A 291 -2.22 -32.39 11.32
CA ALA A 291 -3.48 -32.98 11.73
C ALA A 291 -3.73 -32.87 13.25
N ALA A 292 -2.67 -32.89 14.08
CA ALA A 292 -2.77 -32.73 15.53
C ALA A 292 -3.09 -31.28 15.93
N GLU A 293 -2.50 -30.30 15.24
CA GLU A 293 -2.83 -28.88 15.38
C GLU A 293 -4.31 -28.61 15.00
N ALA A 294 -4.76 -29.18 13.87
CA ALA A 294 -6.15 -29.06 13.44
C ALA A 294 -7.14 -29.75 14.39
N ALA A 295 -6.77 -30.88 14.99
CA ALA A 295 -7.60 -31.60 15.95
C ALA A 295 -7.76 -30.84 17.28
N LEU A 296 -6.69 -30.21 17.78
CA LEU A 296 -6.71 -29.41 19.00
C LEU A 296 -7.55 -28.13 18.84
N VAL A 297 -7.39 -27.43 17.70
CA VAL A 297 -8.23 -26.27 17.35
C VAL A 297 -9.71 -26.66 17.34
N ARG A 298 -10.04 -27.82 16.77
CA ARG A 298 -11.42 -28.32 16.71
C ARG A 298 -11.99 -28.67 18.10
N GLN A 299 -11.18 -29.21 19.02
CA GLN A 299 -11.61 -29.51 20.39
C GLN A 299 -11.86 -28.24 21.23
N ILE A 300 -11.08 -27.17 20.99
CA ILE A 300 -11.28 -25.85 21.61
C ILE A 300 -12.56 -25.21 21.06
N GLU A 301 -12.78 -25.27 19.74
CA GLU A 301 -14.01 -24.74 19.10
C GLU A 301 -15.28 -25.47 19.57
N LEU A 302 -15.18 -26.76 19.89
CA LEU A 302 -16.29 -27.56 20.44
C LEU A 302 -16.51 -27.37 21.95
N GLY A 303 -15.72 -26.50 22.61
CA GLY A 303 -15.84 -26.21 24.04
C GLY A 303 -15.43 -27.37 24.96
N GLN A 304 -14.75 -28.38 24.42
CA GLN A 304 -14.34 -29.59 25.15
C GLN A 304 -13.12 -29.35 26.05
N ILE A 305 -12.39 -28.25 25.83
CA ILE A 305 -11.26 -27.81 26.64
C ILE A 305 -11.55 -26.36 27.06
N GLN A 306 -11.74 -26.14 28.36
CA GLN A 306 -11.89 -24.79 28.90
C GLN A 306 -10.52 -24.19 29.25
N VAL A 307 -10.18 -23.10 28.57
CA VAL A 307 -8.96 -22.34 28.84
C VAL A 307 -9.28 -21.30 29.90
N ASN A 308 -8.87 -21.55 31.15
CA ASN A 308 -8.99 -20.54 32.19
C ASN A 308 -8.05 -19.38 31.87
N GLN A 309 -8.62 -18.18 31.69
CA GLN A 309 -7.88 -16.95 31.50
C GLN A 309 -7.27 -16.54 32.84
N GLY A 310 -5.96 -16.77 33.01
CA GLY A 310 -5.13 -16.18 34.06
C GLY A 310 -4.41 -14.95 33.54
#